data_AF-G4TCK0-F1
#
_entry.id   AF-G4TCK0-F1
#
_cell.length_a   1.000
_cell.length_b   1.000
_cell.length_c   1.000
_cell.angle_alpha   90.00
_cell.angle_beta   90.00
_cell.angle_gamma   90.00
#
_symmetry.space_group_name_H-M   'P 1'
#
loop_
_entity.id
_entity.type
_entity.pdbx_description
1 polymer ?
#
loop_
_entity_poly.entity_id
_entity_poly.type
_entity_poly.pdbx_seq_one_letter_code
_entity_poly.pdbx_strand_id
1 'polypeptide(L)'
;MIWSSAQPHSVKFMVDRVFGDRARHLIAVWDRTYFGLTPKQYHAKTPTVKDLRRPWISLPEPYSHSRRTTLLLDDSVDKAQQQPNNHICLTEYTAARRKLDCQTRLRVLQHSTMDIADPSYDSILLAMVGIIEAARNQPDVAKWLATGGLRKIDTQHNPISEYNATKGNQSTPLNDVSGLWFDDPDVLRFWTRRGQETLSKLDIPIIPGVVL
;
A
#
# COMPACT_ATOMS: atom_id res chain seq x y z
N MET A 1 5.42 10.15 6.37
CA MET A 1 4.71 11.38 5.96
C MET A 1 3.27 11.01 5.59
N ILE A 2 2.31 11.88 5.89
CA ILE A 2 0.92 11.79 5.39
C ILE A 2 0.69 12.93 4.41
N TRP A 3 0.08 12.65 3.27
CA TRP A 3 -0.35 13.66 2.31
C TRP A 3 -1.77 13.36 1.85
N SER A 4 -2.73 14.21 2.23
CA SER A 4 -4.15 14.02 1.97
C SER A 4 -4.74 15.22 1.24
N SER A 5 -5.62 14.98 0.27
CA SER A 5 -6.37 16.01 -0.45
C SER A 5 -7.54 16.60 0.35
N ALA A 6 -7.80 16.06 1.55
CA ALA A 6 -8.84 16.52 2.47
C ALA A 6 -8.45 17.81 3.21
N GLN A 7 -9.45 18.51 3.74
CA GLN A 7 -9.23 19.76 4.47
C GLN A 7 -8.48 19.52 5.80
N PRO A 8 -7.77 20.54 6.34
CA PRO A 8 -6.94 20.41 7.53
C PRO A 8 -7.63 19.74 8.72
N HIS A 9 -8.88 20.13 9.02
CA HIS A 9 -9.63 19.58 10.15
C HIS A 9 -9.90 18.07 10.00
N SER A 10 -10.20 17.61 8.77
CA SER A 10 -10.43 16.19 8.50
C SER A 10 -9.14 15.39 8.59
N VAL A 11 -8.04 15.94 8.05
CA VAL A 11 -6.71 15.30 8.13
C VAL A 11 -6.26 15.18 9.59
N LYS A 12 -6.41 16.25 10.38
CA LYS A 12 -6.12 16.21 11.82
C LYS A 12 -6.91 15.11 12.52
N PHE A 13 -8.23 15.08 12.33
CA PHE A 13 -9.09 14.06 12.93
C PHE A 13 -8.65 12.64 12.57
N MET A 14 -8.37 12.38 11.28
CA MET A 14 -7.91 11.06 10.84
C MET A 14 -6.54 10.69 11.42
N VAL A 15 -5.58 11.62 11.43
CA VAL A 15 -4.24 11.38 11.98
C VAL A 15 -4.30 11.09 13.47
N ASP A 16 -5.06 11.87 14.24
CA ASP A 16 -5.24 11.66 15.67
C ASP A 16 -5.84 10.27 15.95
N ARG A 17 -6.83 9.83 15.17
CA ARG A 17 -7.50 8.53 15.34
C ARG A 17 -6.63 7.35 14.96
N VAL A 18 -5.83 7.46 13.90
CA VAL A 18 -5.02 6.35 13.37
C VAL A 18 -3.70 6.23 14.13
N PHE A 19 -3.02 7.35 14.35
CA PHE A 19 -1.66 7.34 14.90
C PHE A 19 -1.62 7.66 16.39
N GLY A 20 -2.55 8.44 16.91
CA GLY A 20 -2.53 8.95 18.29
C GLY A 20 -1.17 9.57 18.61
N ASP A 21 -0.59 9.20 19.74
CA ASP A 21 0.72 9.67 20.19
C ASP A 21 1.87 9.35 19.22
N ARG A 22 1.72 8.35 18.35
CA ARG A 22 2.72 8.01 17.33
C ARG A 22 2.75 9.01 16.17
N ALA A 23 1.79 9.92 16.08
CA ALA A 23 1.80 11.00 15.09
C ALA A 23 3.08 11.85 15.18
N ARG A 24 3.71 11.94 16.37
CA ARG A 24 5.00 12.62 16.57
C ARG A 24 6.16 12.05 15.74
N HIS A 25 6.05 10.80 15.28
CA HIS A 25 7.06 10.18 14.41
C HIS A 25 6.83 10.48 12.92
N LEU A 26 5.72 11.14 12.56
CA LEU A 26 5.48 11.59 11.19
C LEU A 26 6.32 12.83 10.93
N ILE A 27 7.20 12.75 9.94
CA ILE A 27 8.05 13.88 9.52
C ILE A 27 7.22 15.06 8.99
N ALA A 28 6.08 14.76 8.37
CA ALA A 28 5.16 15.77 7.85
C ALA A 28 3.74 15.21 7.73
N VAL A 29 2.76 16.10 7.92
CA VAL A 29 1.34 15.89 7.67
C VAL A 29 0.84 17.02 6.78
N TRP A 30 0.61 16.70 5.51
CA TRP A 30 0.17 17.65 4.49
C TRP A 30 -1.29 17.41 4.14
N ASP A 31 -2.08 18.48 4.19
CA ASP A 31 -3.49 18.51 3.84
C ASP A 31 -3.73 19.21 2.49
N ARG A 32 -5.00 19.54 2.19
CA ARG A 32 -5.42 20.23 0.96
C ARG A 32 -4.67 21.54 0.67
N THR A 33 -4.16 22.23 1.68
CA THR A 33 -3.42 23.50 1.52
C THR A 33 -2.09 23.29 0.78
N TYR A 34 -1.54 22.07 0.80
CA TYR A 34 -0.27 21.73 0.16
C TYR A 34 -0.38 21.39 -1.33
N PHE A 35 -1.54 21.62 -1.96
CA PHE A 35 -1.74 21.39 -3.39
C PHE A 35 -1.60 22.65 -4.25
N GLY A 36 -1.36 23.82 -3.65
CA GLY A 36 -1.22 25.09 -4.40
C GLY A 36 -2.51 25.49 -5.13
N LEU A 37 -3.66 25.18 -4.54
CA LEU A 37 -4.97 25.49 -5.09
C LEU A 37 -5.28 26.98 -4.92
N THR A 38 -5.95 27.58 -5.90
CA THR A 38 -6.60 28.89 -5.72
C THR A 38 -7.69 28.80 -4.65
N PRO A 39 -8.12 29.92 -4.02
CA PRO A 39 -9.21 29.91 -3.04
C PRO A 39 -10.47 29.22 -3.57
N LYS A 40 -10.85 29.45 -4.84
CA LYS A 40 -12.01 28.81 -5.46
C LYS A 40 -11.85 27.28 -5.56
N GLN A 41 -10.69 26.80 -6.00
CA GLN A 41 -10.40 25.36 -6.09
C GLN A 41 -10.30 24.69 -4.71
N TYR A 42 -9.79 25.42 -3.73
CA TYR A 42 -9.67 24.94 -2.36
C TYR A 42 -11.05 24.60 -1.77
N HIS A 43 -12.06 25.43 -2.02
CA HIS A 43 -13.43 25.22 -1.53
C HIS A 43 -14.33 24.37 -2.44
N ALA A 44 -13.80 23.82 -3.53
CA ALA A 44 -14.55 22.98 -4.48
C ALA A 44 -13.96 21.56 -4.59
N LYS A 45 -14.73 20.62 -5.16
CA LYS A 45 -14.24 19.28 -5.51
C LYS A 45 -13.34 19.35 -6.76
N THR A 46 -12.12 19.82 -6.57
CA THR A 46 -11.10 19.93 -7.63
C THR A 46 -10.16 18.73 -7.58
N PRO A 47 -9.84 18.08 -8.72
CA PRO A 47 -8.79 17.08 -8.81
C PRO A 47 -7.46 17.61 -8.28
N THR A 48 -6.71 16.77 -7.59
CA THR A 48 -5.45 17.14 -6.94
C THR A 48 -4.33 16.22 -7.40
N VAL A 49 -3.15 16.79 -7.68
CA VAL A 49 -1.96 16.02 -8.08
C VAL A 49 -0.90 16.12 -6.97
N LYS A 50 -0.33 14.98 -6.58
CA LYS A 50 0.72 14.85 -5.58
C LYS A 50 2.10 14.86 -6.26
N ASP A 51 2.58 16.05 -6.57
CA ASP A 51 3.92 16.24 -7.14
C ASP A 51 5.00 16.00 -6.07
N LEU A 52 5.70 14.86 -6.15
CA LEU A 52 6.74 14.45 -5.21
C LEU A 52 7.94 15.39 -5.17
N ARG A 53 8.11 16.29 -6.15
CA ARG A 53 9.13 17.35 -6.05
C ARG A 53 8.90 18.25 -4.84
N ARG A 54 7.65 18.44 -4.41
CA ARG A 54 7.32 19.26 -3.23
C ARG A 54 7.99 18.72 -1.97
N PRO A 55 7.76 17.47 -1.51
CA PRO A 55 8.47 16.97 -0.33
C PRO A 55 9.98 16.86 -0.54
N TRP A 56 10.47 16.58 -1.76
CA TRP A 56 11.92 16.52 -2.02
C TRP A 56 12.63 17.86 -1.81
N ILE A 57 11.95 18.97 -2.09
CA ILE A 57 12.49 20.32 -1.91
C ILE A 57 12.22 20.86 -0.51
N SER A 58 11.05 20.55 0.06
CA SER A 58 10.58 21.17 1.31
C SER A 58 11.01 20.45 2.59
N LEU A 59 11.34 19.15 2.54
CA LEU A 59 11.73 18.42 3.74
C LEU A 59 13.22 18.65 4.06
N PRO A 60 13.58 18.92 5.33
CA PRO A 60 14.96 19.18 5.72
C PRO A 60 15.78 17.88 5.79
N GLU A 61 17.10 18.01 5.82
CA GLU A 61 17.99 16.91 6.21
C GLU A 61 17.64 16.39 7.62
N PRO A 62 17.76 15.07 7.90
CA PRO A 62 18.26 14.00 7.02
C PRO A 62 17.17 13.37 6.13
N TYR A 63 16.00 14.01 6.00
CA TYR A 63 14.85 13.49 5.25
C TYR A 63 14.86 13.89 3.77
N SER A 64 16.03 14.24 3.25
CA SER A 64 16.24 14.53 1.85
C SER A 64 16.02 13.27 1.02
N HIS A 65 15.12 13.36 0.06
CA HIS A 65 14.72 12.24 -0.77
C HIS A 65 14.63 12.65 -2.23
N SER A 66 14.59 11.65 -3.10
CA SER A 66 14.49 11.85 -4.54
C SER A 66 13.59 10.79 -5.17
N ARG A 67 13.46 10.85 -6.49
CA ARG A 67 12.85 9.78 -7.30
C ARG A 67 13.37 8.39 -6.92
N ARG A 68 14.63 8.24 -6.52
CA ARG A 68 15.25 6.94 -6.24
C ARG A 68 14.83 6.34 -4.89
N THR A 69 14.32 7.14 -3.97
CA THR A 69 14.12 6.77 -2.56
C THR A 69 12.73 7.09 -2.03
N THR A 70 11.78 7.47 -2.90
CA THR A 70 10.42 7.84 -2.48
C THR A 70 9.39 6.93 -3.14
N LEU A 71 8.46 6.43 -2.35
CA LEU A 71 7.25 5.76 -2.82
C LEU A 71 6.03 6.59 -2.41
N LEU A 72 5.10 6.76 -3.35
CA LEU A 72 3.76 7.27 -3.12
C LEU A 72 2.80 6.09 -3.04
N LEU A 73 2.13 5.93 -1.90
CA LEU A 73 1.05 4.97 -1.72
C LEU A 73 -0.27 5.73 -1.80
N ASP A 74 -1.08 5.45 -2.80
CA ASP A 74 -2.34 6.14 -3.05
C ASP A 74 -3.28 5.24 -3.86
N ASP A 75 -4.58 5.37 -3.67
CA ASP A 75 -5.62 4.61 -4.38
C ASP A 75 -5.91 5.12 -5.80
N SER A 76 -5.37 6.28 -6.16
CA SER A 76 -5.70 7.00 -7.38
C SER A 76 -4.46 7.22 -8.25
N VAL A 77 -4.41 6.58 -9.41
CA VAL A 77 -3.32 6.74 -10.40
C VAL A 77 -3.18 8.21 -10.84
N ASP A 78 -4.31 8.92 -10.96
CA ASP A 78 -4.31 10.33 -11.39
C ASP A 78 -3.59 11.28 -10.45
N LYS A 79 -3.53 10.95 -9.15
CA LYS A 79 -2.80 11.78 -8.19
C LYS A 79 -1.30 11.68 -8.39
N ALA A 80 -0.81 10.62 -9.03
CA ALA A 80 0.62 10.34 -9.20
C ALA A 80 1.17 10.66 -10.59
N GLN A 81 0.38 11.29 -11.47
CA GLN A 81 0.72 11.51 -12.88
C GLN A 81 2.10 12.17 -13.13
N GLN A 82 2.62 12.95 -12.18
CA GLN A 82 3.92 13.63 -12.31
C GLN A 82 5.11 12.70 -12.03
N GLN A 83 4.91 11.63 -11.25
CA GLN A 83 5.93 10.62 -10.93
C GLN A 83 5.30 9.22 -10.88
N PRO A 84 4.77 8.70 -12.01
CA PRO A 84 4.04 7.44 -12.03
C PRO A 84 4.91 6.25 -11.61
N ASN A 85 6.21 6.30 -11.91
CA ASN A 85 7.18 5.28 -11.51
C ASN A 85 7.49 5.27 -10.01
N ASN A 86 6.97 6.20 -9.22
CA ASN A 86 7.10 6.22 -7.77
C ASN A 86 5.81 5.79 -7.06
N HIS A 87 4.76 5.45 -7.82
CA HIS A 87 3.44 5.16 -7.27
C HIS A 87 3.19 3.66 -7.15
N ILE A 88 2.69 3.26 -5.98
CA ILE A 88 2.10 1.95 -5.78
C ILE A 88 0.61 2.19 -5.57
N CYS A 89 -0.17 1.88 -6.60
CA CYS A 89 -1.62 1.99 -6.56
C CYS A 89 -2.19 0.95 -5.59
N LEU A 90 -3.11 1.38 -4.73
CA LEU A 90 -3.83 0.52 -3.81
C LEU A 90 -5.28 0.37 -4.27
N THR A 91 -5.90 -0.75 -3.90
CA THR A 91 -7.36 -0.84 -3.98
C THR A 91 -7.99 0.03 -2.89
N GLU A 92 -9.16 0.60 -3.17
CA GLU A 92 -9.89 1.40 -2.20
C GLU A 92 -10.49 0.51 -1.10
N TYR A 93 -10.31 0.90 0.16
CA TYR A 93 -10.97 0.23 1.28
C TYR A 93 -12.40 0.76 1.46
N THR A 94 -13.35 0.12 0.77
CA THR A 94 -14.74 0.58 0.70
C THR A 94 -15.58 0.19 1.93
N ALA A 95 -16.74 0.85 2.09
CA ALA A 95 -17.73 0.46 3.10
C ALA A 95 -18.23 -1.00 2.94
N ALA A 96 -18.31 -1.49 1.70
CA ALA A 96 -18.66 -2.88 1.42
C ALA A 96 -17.56 -3.84 1.93
N ARG A 97 -16.28 -3.51 1.69
CA ARG A 97 -15.16 -4.29 2.22
C ARG A 97 -15.14 -4.26 3.74
N ARG A 98 -15.32 -3.09 4.36
CA ARG A 98 -15.46 -2.97 5.82
C ARG A 98 -16.57 -3.87 6.37
N LYS A 99 -17.74 -3.89 5.73
CA LYS A 99 -18.86 -4.73 6.17
C LYS A 99 -18.49 -6.21 6.15
N LEU A 100 -17.81 -6.67 5.11
CA LEU A 100 -17.34 -8.05 5.01
C LEU A 100 -16.34 -8.38 6.12
N ASP A 101 -15.34 -7.54 6.31
CA ASP A 101 -14.33 -7.72 7.35
C ASP A 101 -14.96 -7.71 8.78
N CYS A 102 -15.95 -6.86 9.05
CA CYS A 102 -16.70 -6.88 10.31
C CYS A 102 -17.46 -8.20 10.52
N GLN A 103 -18.08 -8.74 9.47
CA GLN A 103 -18.76 -10.03 9.54
C GLN A 103 -17.79 -11.18 9.82
N THR A 104 -16.64 -11.18 9.14
CA THR A 104 -15.54 -12.10 9.40
C THR A 104 -15.11 -12.00 10.87
N ARG A 105 -14.90 -10.79 11.39
CA ARG A 105 -14.49 -10.56 12.78
C ARG A 105 -15.49 -11.11 13.79
N LEU A 106 -16.79 -10.93 13.54
CA LEU A 106 -17.83 -11.49 14.39
C LEU A 106 -17.81 -13.02 14.40
N ARG A 107 -17.67 -13.68 13.24
CA ARG A 107 -17.60 -15.15 13.15
C ARG A 107 -16.40 -15.70 13.93
N VAL A 108 -15.24 -15.05 13.80
CA VAL A 108 -14.01 -15.41 14.51
C VAL A 108 -14.18 -15.36 16.02
N LEU A 109 -14.76 -14.27 16.53
CA LEU A 109 -15.02 -14.11 17.96
C LEU A 109 -15.97 -15.19 18.51
N GLN A 110 -16.89 -15.68 17.68
CA GLN A 110 -17.85 -16.72 18.07
C GLN A 110 -17.26 -18.13 18.06
N HIS A 111 -16.31 -18.44 17.18
CA HIS A 111 -15.87 -19.83 16.94
C HIS A 111 -14.49 -20.18 17.50
N SER A 112 -13.76 -19.24 18.12
CA SER A 112 -12.44 -19.43 18.78
C SER A 112 -11.34 -20.11 17.92
N THR A 113 -11.56 -20.26 16.62
CA THR A 113 -10.59 -20.78 15.66
C THR A 113 -10.17 -19.66 14.73
N MET A 114 -8.90 -19.30 14.74
CA MET A 114 -8.30 -18.62 13.59
C MET A 114 -6.93 -19.18 13.28
N ASP A 115 -6.76 -19.40 11.99
CA ASP A 115 -5.51 -19.15 11.31
C ASP A 115 -5.54 -17.68 10.85
N ILE A 116 -4.56 -16.87 11.26
CA ILE A 116 -4.49 -15.42 10.99
C ILE A 116 -4.26 -15.16 9.48
N ALA A 117 -3.92 -16.21 8.73
CA ALA A 117 -3.83 -16.23 7.28
C ALA A 117 -5.17 -16.54 6.56
N ASP A 118 -6.31 -16.53 7.26
CA ASP A 118 -7.61 -16.71 6.63
C ASP A 118 -7.83 -15.64 5.53
N PRO A 119 -8.07 -16.03 4.25
CA PRO A 119 -8.32 -15.12 3.13
C PRO A 119 -9.58 -14.25 3.29
N SER A 120 -10.29 -14.34 4.40
CA SER A 120 -11.52 -13.62 4.70
C SER A 120 -11.36 -12.13 5.03
N TYR A 121 -10.15 -11.66 5.42
CA TYR A 121 -9.86 -10.23 5.63
C TYR A 121 -9.16 -9.58 4.44
N ASP A 122 -9.29 -8.26 4.32
CA ASP A 122 -8.45 -7.48 3.40
C ASP A 122 -6.96 -7.64 3.77
N SER A 123 -6.14 -8.01 2.80
CA SER A 123 -4.71 -8.28 3.01
C SER A 123 -3.79 -7.24 2.37
N ILE A 124 -4.33 -6.14 1.84
CA ILE A 124 -3.57 -5.15 1.06
C ILE A 124 -2.49 -4.49 1.91
N LEU A 125 -2.80 -4.15 3.18
CA LEU A 125 -1.79 -3.57 4.08
C LEU A 125 -0.72 -4.57 4.49
N LEU A 126 -1.04 -5.87 4.59
CA LEU A 126 -0.03 -6.90 4.82
C LEU A 126 0.88 -7.03 3.60
N ALA A 127 0.31 -7.08 2.39
CA ALA A 127 1.08 -7.06 1.15
C ALA A 127 1.98 -5.81 1.06
N MET A 128 1.50 -4.65 1.49
CA MET A 128 2.30 -3.42 1.54
C MET A 128 3.54 -3.54 2.43
N VAL A 129 3.44 -4.21 3.58
CA VAL A 129 4.63 -4.44 4.42
C VAL A 129 5.68 -5.23 3.64
N GLY A 130 5.29 -6.30 2.94
CA GLY A 130 6.20 -7.10 2.13
C GLY A 130 6.84 -6.32 0.98
N ILE A 131 6.05 -5.47 0.32
CA ILE A 131 6.50 -4.61 -0.78
C ILE A 131 7.46 -3.53 -0.30
N ILE A 132 7.14 -2.83 0.80
CA ILE A 132 8.00 -1.79 1.38
C ILE A 132 9.32 -2.41 1.84
N GLU A 133 9.29 -3.61 2.41
CA GLU A 133 10.52 -4.30 2.82
C GLU A 133 11.38 -4.73 1.62
N ALA A 134 10.79 -5.15 0.51
CA ALA A 134 11.54 -5.38 -0.72
C ALA A 134 12.11 -4.08 -1.30
N ALA A 135 11.33 -2.99 -1.30
CA ALA A 135 11.72 -1.68 -1.79
C ALA A 135 12.86 -1.06 -0.97
N ARG A 136 12.91 -1.31 0.34
CA ARG A 136 13.99 -0.86 1.24
C ARG A 136 15.39 -1.25 0.73
N ASN A 137 15.48 -2.39 0.06
CA ASN A 137 16.73 -2.95 -0.45
C ASN A 137 17.03 -2.54 -1.90
N GLN A 138 16.20 -1.68 -2.51
CA GLN A 138 16.39 -1.23 -3.88
C GLN A 138 17.21 0.06 -3.93
N PRO A 139 18.26 0.14 -4.77
CA PRO A 139 19.04 1.37 -4.93
C PRO A 139 18.30 2.46 -5.73
N ASP A 140 17.21 2.08 -6.43
CA ASP A 140 16.32 2.99 -7.16
C ASP A 140 14.92 2.36 -7.19
N VAL A 141 14.06 2.77 -6.25
CA VAL A 141 12.69 2.25 -6.13
C VAL A 141 11.87 2.54 -7.38
N ALA A 142 12.13 3.66 -8.06
CA ALA A 142 11.37 4.03 -9.23
C ALA A 142 11.77 3.24 -10.47
N LYS A 143 13.06 2.92 -10.63
CA LYS A 143 13.51 1.95 -11.64
C LYS A 143 12.98 0.55 -11.33
N TRP A 144 12.98 0.14 -10.06
CA TRP A 144 12.44 -1.15 -9.64
C TRP A 144 10.96 -1.31 -10.01
N LEU A 145 10.12 -0.32 -9.68
CA LEU A 145 8.71 -0.32 -10.08
C LEU A 145 8.54 -0.32 -11.60
N ALA A 146 9.24 0.58 -12.31
CA ALA A 146 9.16 0.70 -13.77
C ALA A 146 9.55 -0.57 -14.52
N THR A 147 10.43 -1.39 -13.92
CA THR A 147 10.88 -2.66 -14.51
C THR A 147 10.09 -3.86 -14.00
N GLY A 148 8.91 -3.66 -13.40
CA GLY A 148 7.98 -4.72 -13.02
C GLY A 148 8.23 -5.31 -11.63
N GLY A 149 8.86 -4.56 -10.72
CA GLY A 149 9.23 -5.03 -9.38
C GLY A 149 8.10 -5.63 -8.54
N LEU A 150 6.85 -5.22 -8.78
CA LEU A 150 5.67 -5.78 -8.09
C LEU A 150 5.20 -7.13 -8.68
N ARG A 151 5.54 -7.45 -9.93
CA ARG A 151 5.06 -8.64 -10.66
C ARG A 151 6.14 -9.68 -10.93
N LYS A 152 7.42 -9.27 -10.95
CA LYS A 152 8.57 -10.17 -11.07
C LYS A 152 8.79 -10.90 -9.75
N ILE A 153 7.86 -11.80 -9.41
CA ILE A 153 8.03 -12.78 -8.34
C ILE A 153 9.15 -13.70 -8.82
N ASP A 154 10.29 -13.67 -8.13
CA ASP A 154 11.42 -14.53 -8.47
C ASP A 154 10.96 -16.00 -8.43
N THR A 155 10.90 -16.63 -9.60
CA THR A 155 10.42 -18.00 -9.77
C THR A 155 11.34 -19.03 -9.10
N GLN A 156 12.51 -18.62 -8.60
CA GLN A 156 13.43 -19.50 -7.89
C GLN A 156 13.00 -19.84 -6.46
N HIS A 157 12.05 -19.10 -5.87
CA HIS A 157 11.54 -19.35 -4.51
C HIS A 157 10.01 -19.50 -4.47
N ASN A 158 9.39 -19.90 -5.57
CA ASN A 158 7.96 -20.08 -5.64
C ASN A 158 7.55 -21.49 -5.17
N PRO A 159 6.90 -21.69 -3.99
CA PRO A 159 6.39 -23.00 -3.60
C PRO A 159 5.28 -23.51 -4.53
N ILE A 160 4.78 -22.68 -5.46
CA ILE A 160 3.76 -23.04 -6.45
C ILE A 160 4.39 -23.83 -7.62
N SER A 161 5.72 -23.82 -7.82
CA SER A 161 6.33 -24.67 -8.86
C SER A 161 6.17 -26.16 -8.57
N GLU A 162 6.05 -26.57 -7.30
CA GLU A 162 5.74 -27.95 -6.93
C GLU A 162 4.25 -28.29 -7.15
N TYR A 163 3.34 -27.31 -6.97
CA TYR A 163 1.90 -27.50 -7.22
C TYR A 163 1.57 -27.56 -8.72
N ASN A 164 2.25 -26.77 -9.56
CA ASN A 164 2.05 -26.78 -11.01
C ASN A 164 2.83 -27.90 -11.73
N ALA A 165 3.81 -28.53 -11.08
CA ALA A 165 4.50 -29.71 -11.63
C ALA A 165 3.57 -30.95 -11.74
N THR A 166 2.44 -30.96 -11.02
CA THR A 166 1.49 -32.09 -11.02
C THR A 166 0.29 -31.91 -11.95
N LYS A 167 0.13 -30.74 -12.60
CA LYS A 167 -0.90 -30.55 -13.65
C LYS A 167 -0.28 -29.92 -14.89
N GLY A 168 -0.14 -30.74 -15.93
CA GLY A 168 0.54 -30.39 -17.18
C GLY A 168 0.08 -29.08 -17.82
N ASN A 169 1.08 -28.31 -18.24
CA ASN A 169 1.12 -27.26 -19.26
C ASN A 169 -0.15 -26.44 -19.54
N GLN A 170 -0.06 -25.15 -19.22
CA GLN A 170 -0.12 -24.07 -20.21
C GLN A 170 0.70 -22.89 -19.68
N SER A 171 1.92 -22.73 -20.18
CA SER A 171 2.71 -21.51 -19.98
C SER A 171 2.07 -20.39 -20.80
N THR A 172 1.16 -19.64 -20.19
CA THR A 172 0.69 -18.37 -20.73
C THR A 172 1.87 -17.38 -20.75
N PRO A 173 2.09 -16.65 -21.85
CA PRO A 173 3.14 -15.63 -21.91
C PRO A 173 2.93 -14.62 -20.79
N LEU A 174 3.95 -14.40 -19.95
CA LEU A 174 4.01 -13.43 -18.84
C LEU A 174 3.80 -11.96 -19.24
N ASN A 175 3.44 -11.68 -20.50
CA ASN A 175 3.44 -10.35 -21.10
C ASN A 175 2.06 -9.70 -21.25
N ASP A 176 0.97 -10.36 -20.83
CA ASP A 176 -0.38 -9.79 -20.92
C ASP A 176 -1.23 -10.09 -19.68
N VAL A 177 -0.71 -9.77 -18.50
CA VAL A 177 -1.55 -9.68 -17.29
C VAL A 177 -2.06 -8.25 -17.19
N SER A 178 -3.13 -7.96 -17.92
CA SER A 178 -3.91 -6.73 -17.78
C SER A 178 -4.35 -6.57 -16.32
N GLY A 179 -4.17 -5.37 -15.75
CA GLY A 179 -4.58 -5.06 -14.36
C GLY A 179 -3.46 -4.53 -13.45
N LEU A 180 -3.83 -4.08 -12.26
CA LEU A 180 -2.92 -3.67 -11.19
C LEU A 180 -2.32 -4.89 -10.49
N TRP A 181 -1.25 -4.70 -9.72
CA TRP A 181 -0.50 -5.80 -9.08
C TRP A 181 -1.36 -6.66 -8.14
N PHE A 182 -2.40 -6.08 -7.52
CA PHE A 182 -3.31 -6.78 -6.62
C PHE A 182 -4.43 -7.53 -7.34
N ASP A 183 -4.61 -7.33 -8.65
CA ASP A 183 -5.62 -8.06 -9.44
C ASP A 183 -5.20 -9.50 -9.74
N ASP A 184 -3.90 -9.78 -9.61
CA ASP A 184 -3.33 -11.12 -9.71
C ASP A 184 -3.28 -11.76 -8.29
N PRO A 185 -4.08 -12.80 -8.02
CA PRO A 185 -4.15 -13.41 -6.69
C PRO A 185 -2.84 -14.05 -6.23
N ASP A 186 -1.99 -14.48 -7.16
CA ASP A 186 -0.69 -15.09 -6.84
C ASP A 186 0.32 -14.00 -6.45
N VAL A 187 0.29 -12.87 -7.15
CA VAL A 187 1.07 -11.67 -6.79
C VAL A 187 0.64 -11.12 -5.43
N LEU A 188 -0.66 -10.96 -5.19
CA LEU A 188 -1.17 -10.49 -3.90
C LEU A 188 -0.76 -11.45 -2.77
N ARG A 189 -0.95 -12.77 -2.96
CA ARG A 189 -0.59 -13.78 -1.96
C ARG A 189 0.90 -13.80 -1.66
N PHE A 190 1.75 -13.67 -2.68
CA PHE A 190 3.20 -13.59 -2.50
C PHE A 190 3.59 -12.42 -1.61
N TRP A 191 3.09 -11.21 -1.91
CA TRP A 191 3.40 -10.03 -1.10
C TRP A 191 2.82 -10.10 0.30
N THR A 192 1.60 -10.62 0.46
CA THR A 192 0.97 -10.83 1.77
C THR A 192 1.81 -11.75 2.64
N ARG A 193 2.26 -12.90 2.10
CA ARG A 193 3.12 -13.85 2.84
C ARG A 193 4.43 -13.19 3.27
N ARG A 194 5.09 -12.48 2.36
CA ARG A 194 6.32 -11.74 2.67
C ARG A 194 6.09 -10.68 3.75
N GLY A 195 4.94 -10.02 3.74
CA GLY A 195 4.54 -9.08 4.77
C GLY A 195 4.37 -9.74 6.14
N GLN A 196 3.68 -10.88 6.20
CA GLN A 196 3.52 -11.66 7.42
C GLN A 196 4.89 -12.12 7.99
N GLU A 197 5.77 -12.64 7.13
CA GLU A 197 7.13 -13.04 7.52
C GLU A 197 7.95 -11.84 8.03
N THR A 198 7.81 -10.67 7.41
CA THR A 198 8.49 -9.43 7.84
C THR A 198 8.02 -9.00 9.23
N LEU A 199 6.70 -8.98 9.47
CA LEU A 199 6.15 -8.63 10.78
C LEU A 199 6.59 -9.63 11.86
N SER A 200 6.59 -10.93 11.54
CA SER A 200 7.06 -11.98 12.44
C SER A 200 8.53 -11.80 12.84
N LYS A 201 9.42 -11.47 11.89
CA LYS A 201 10.84 -11.18 12.17
C LYS A 201 11.06 -9.94 13.06
N LEU A 202 10.11 -9.00 13.04
CA LEU A 202 10.13 -7.78 13.84
C LEU A 202 9.37 -7.93 15.18
N ASP A 203 8.85 -9.12 15.48
CA ASP A 203 7.99 -9.38 16.63
C ASP A 203 6.76 -8.44 16.70
N ILE A 204 6.21 -8.11 15.54
CA ILE A 204 5.00 -7.29 15.42
C ILE A 204 3.80 -8.24 15.23
N PRO A 205 2.83 -8.25 16.16
CA PRO A 205 1.67 -9.12 16.04
C PRO A 205 0.76 -8.69 14.89
N ILE A 206 0.21 -9.68 14.21
CA ILE A 206 -0.77 -9.46 13.15
C ILE A 206 -2.16 -9.45 13.77
N ILE A 207 -2.70 -8.24 13.96
CA ILE A 207 -4.01 -8.02 14.56
C ILE A 207 -4.92 -7.39 13.49
N PRO A 208 -6.11 -7.93 13.24
CA PRO A 208 -7.06 -7.30 12.33
C PRO A 208 -7.39 -5.87 12.79
N GLY A 209 -7.27 -4.89 11.87
CA GLY A 209 -7.58 -3.47 12.15
C GLY A 209 -9.08 -3.16 12.25
N VAL A 210 -9.93 -4.19 12.29
CA VAL A 210 -11.39 -4.07 12.26
C VAL A 210 -11.90 -3.88 13.68
N VAL A 211 -12.32 -2.65 13.98
CA VAL A 211 -13.03 -2.32 15.22
C VAL A 211 -14.54 -2.45 14.95
N LEU A 212 -15.20 -3.31 15.73
CA LEU A 212 -16.64 -3.55 15.68
C LEU A 212 -17.43 -2.39 16.28
#